data_AF-A0A1Y1ICS5-F1
#
_entry.id   AF-A0A1Y1ICS5-F1
#
_cell.length_a   1.000
_cell.length_b   1.000
_cell.length_c   1.000
_cell.angle_alpha   90.00
_cell.angle_beta   90.00
_cell.angle_gamma   90.00
#
_symmetry.space_group_name_H-M   'P 1'
#
loop_
_entity.id
_entity.type
_entity.pdbx_description
1 polymer ?
#
loop_
_entity_poly.entity_id
_entity_poly.type
_entity_poly.pdbx_seq_one_letter_code
_entity_poly.pdbx_strand_id
1 'polypeptide(L)' 'MDVDAESVKRESLKRELQTLQAQPVNSRYALHRRRVVLRSLELLEIAGQERTAAQAAELEQLLSNLSL' A
#
# COMPACT_ATOMS: atom_id res chain seq x y z
N MET A 1 -2.78 11.29 -17.26
CA MET A 1 -1.99 10.15 -17.77
C MET A 1 -1.22 9.63 -16.55
N ASP A 2 -1.91 8.95 -15.63
CA ASP A 2 -1.38 8.65 -14.27
C ASP A 2 -1.36 7.14 -13.96
N VAL A 3 -1.79 6.34 -14.93
CA VAL A 3 -1.88 4.87 -14.81
C VAL A 3 -0.51 4.25 -14.57
N ASP A 4 0.57 4.84 -15.08
CA ASP A 4 1.93 4.34 -14.89
C ASP A 4 2.45 4.53 -13.46
N ALA A 5 2.23 5.70 -12.85
CA ALA A 5 2.71 5.98 -11.50
C ALA A 5 2.01 5.13 -10.44
N GLU A 6 0.70 4.91 -10.59
CA GLU A 6 -0.07 4.05 -9.69
C GLU A 6 0.27 2.58 -9.88
N SER A 7 0.56 2.15 -11.11
CA SER A 7 1.02 0.80 -11.40
C SER A 7 2.39 0.52 -10.74
N VAL A 8 3.32 1.47 -10.80
CA VAL A 8 4.61 1.38 -10.09
C VAL A 8 4.41 1.25 -8.58
N LYS A 9 3.57 2.10 -7.98
CA LYS A 9 3.24 2.02 -6.53
C LYS A 9 2.65 0.66 -6.16
N ARG A 10 1.72 0.14 -6.98
CA ARG A 10 1.08 -1.15 -6.77
C ARG A 10 2.09 -2.30 -6.81
N GLU A 11 3.00 -2.31 -7.79
CA GLU A 11 4.02 -3.34 -7.89
C GLU A 11 5.03 -3.29 -6.73
N SER A 12 5.43 -2.10 -6.29
CA SER A 12 6.28 -1.93 -5.10
C SER A 12 5.61 -2.47 -3.83
N LEU A 13 4.32 -2.17 -3.63
CA LEU A 13 3.54 -2.69 -2.50
C LEU A 13 3.39 -4.22 -2.54
N LYS A 14 3.18 -4.81 -3.71
CA LYS A 14 3.13 -6.28 -3.86
C LYS A 14 4.47 -6.93 -3.52
N ARG A 15 5.59 -6.34 -3.94
CA ARG A 15 6.93 -6.83 -3.58
C ARG A 15 7.17 -6.77 -2.07
N GLU A 16 6.83 -5.64 -1.44
CA GLU A 16 6.92 -5.49 0.01
C GLU A 16 6.05 -6.52 0.73
N LEU A 17 4.83 -6.78 0.26
CA LEU A 17 3.95 -7.81 0.82
C LEU A 17 4.59 -9.21 0.74
N GLN A 18 5.23 -9.55 -0.39
CA GLN A 18 5.96 -10.82 -0.54
C GLN A 18 7.14 -10.91 0.43
N THR A 19 7.93 -9.83 0.58
CA THR A 19 9.02 -9.77 1.57
C THR A 19 8.49 -9.96 2.98
N LEU A 20 7.36 -9.32 3.31
CA LEU A 20 6.71 -9.46 4.61
C LEU A 20 6.16 -10.86 4.84
N GLN A 21 5.70 -11.57 3.80
CA GLN A 21 5.22 -12.96 3.89
C GLN A 21 6.33 -13.93 4.31
N ALA A 22 7.58 -13.67 3.95
CA ALA A 22 8.74 -14.44 4.38
C ALA A 22 9.12 -14.21 5.86
N GLN A 23 8.58 -13.18 6.52
CA GLN A 23 8.82 -12.94 7.94
C GLN A 23 7.94 -13.82 8.86
N PRO A 24 8.41 -14.10 10.09
CA PRO A 24 7.63 -14.81 11.10
C PRO A 24 6.25 -14.17 11.32
N VAL A 25 5.21 -15.01 11.37
CA VAL A 25 3.80 -14.58 11.47
C VAL A 25 3.51 -13.79 12.76
N ASN A 26 4.30 -14.00 13.81
CA ASN A 26 4.19 -13.32 15.09
C ASN A 26 5.02 -12.02 15.20
N SER A 27 5.75 -11.63 14.15
CA SER A 27 6.47 -10.35 14.14
C SER A 27 5.47 -9.19 14.16
N ARG A 28 5.44 -8.45 15.27
CA ARG A 28 4.58 -7.26 15.40
C ARG A 28 4.85 -6.25 14.30
N TYR A 29 6.11 -6.09 13.92
CA TYR A 29 6.53 -5.26 12.80
C TYR A 29 5.93 -5.77 11.49
N ALA A 30 6.09 -7.05 11.17
CA ALA A 30 5.57 -7.61 9.94
C ALA A 30 4.04 -7.51 9.86
N LEU A 31 3.34 -7.80 10.96
CA LEU A 31 1.88 -7.69 11.04
C LEU A 31 1.41 -6.26 10.82
N HIS A 32 2.04 -5.28 11.48
CA HIS A 32 1.70 -3.88 11.29
C HIS A 32 1.97 -3.44 9.85
N ARG A 33 3.16 -3.75 9.32
CA ARG A 33 3.54 -3.34 7.97
C ARG A 33 2.68 -4.01 6.90
N ARG A 34 2.28 -5.27 7.07
CA ARG A 34 1.31 -5.95 6.19
C ARG A 34 -0.03 -5.22 6.16
N ARG A 35 -0.55 -4.78 7.31
CA ARG A 35 -1.81 -4.01 7.37
C ARG A 35 -1.70 -2.70 6.58
N VAL A 36 -0.61 -1.96 6.76
CA VAL A 36 -0.36 -0.70 6.03
C VAL A 36 -0.28 -0.95 4.52
N VAL A 37 0.46 -1.97 4.09
CA VAL A 37 0.59 -2.34 2.67
C VAL A 37 -0.74 -2.77 2.05
N LEU A 38 -1.49 -3.64 2.74
CA LEU A 38 -2.80 -4.10 2.25
C LEU A 38 -3.81 -2.94 2.14
N ARG A 39 -3.83 -2.03 3.12
CA ARG A 39 -4.70 -0.85 3.07
C ARG A 39 -4.32 0.09 1.92
N SER A 40 -3.02 0.27 1.68
CA SER A 40 -2.53 1.08 0.55
C SER A 40 -2.93 0.47 -0.80
N LEU A 41 -2.88 -0.86 -0.93
CA LEU A 41 -3.34 -1.57 -2.12
C LEU A 41 -4.85 -1.42 -2.34
N GLU A 42 -5.65 -1.57 -1.27
CA GLU A 42 -7.11 -1.37 -1.32
C GLU A 42 -7.45 0.04 -1.82
N LEU A 43 -6.81 1.07 -1.28
CA LEU A 43 -7.00 2.46 -1.71
C LEU A 43 -6.57 2.69 -3.17
N LEU A 44 -5.54 1.99 -3.66
CA LEU A 44 -5.12 2.00 -5.07
C LEU A 44 -6.01 1.17 -5.99
N GLU A 45 -6.83 0.25 -5.48
CA GLU A 45 -7.84 -0.47 -6.28
C GLU A 45 -9.11 0.35 -6.43
N ILE A 46 -9.46 1.16 -5.41
CA ILE A 46 -10.50 2.19 -5.49
C ILE A 46 -10.17 3.23 -6.58
N ALA A 47 -8.92 3.31 -7.08
CA ALA A 47 -8.52 4.14 -8.21
C ALA A 47 -9.34 3.98 -9.51
N GLY A 48 -10.00 2.84 -9.70
CA GLY A 48 -10.97 2.64 -10.79
C GLY A 48 -12.33 3.31 -10.56
N GLN A 49 -12.53 3.90 -9.39
CA GLN A 49 -13.70 4.66 -8.92
C GLN A 49 -13.22 6.04 -8.40
N GLU A 50 -14.10 7.03 -8.28
CA GLU A 50 -13.71 8.33 -7.71
C GLU A 50 -13.31 8.16 -6.23
N ARG A 51 -12.00 8.23 -5.94
CA ARG A 51 -11.47 8.34 -4.57
C ARG A 51 -11.95 9.64 -3.95
N THR A 52 -12.44 9.56 -2.71
CA THR A 52 -12.69 10.76 -1.90
C THR A 52 -11.37 11.43 -1.52
N ALA A 53 -11.41 12.74 -1.24
CA ALA A 53 -10.23 13.49 -0.77
C ALA A 53 -9.61 12.87 0.51
N ALA A 54 -10.45 12.31 1.40
CA ALA A 54 -9.99 11.62 2.60
C ALA A 54 -9.20 10.35 2.26
N GLN A 55 -9.66 9.56 1.29
CA GLN A 55 -8.95 8.35 0.83
C GLN A 55 -7.64 8.67 0.12
N ALA A 56 -7.59 9.77 -0.64
CA ALA A 56 -6.36 10.24 -1.26
C ALA A 56 -5.32 10.64 -0.21
N ALA A 57 -5.73 11.44 0.79
CA ALA A 57 -4.85 11.84 1.89
C ALA A 57 -4.39 10.64 2.74
N GLU A 58 -5.29 9.69 3.02
CA GLU A 58 -4.95 8.45 3.72
C GLU A 58 -3.88 7.66 2.96
N LEU A 59 -4.04 7.50 1.64
CA LEU A 59 -3.09 6.79 0.80
C LEU A 59 -1.71 7.47 0.82
N GLU A 60 -1.65 8.79 0.67
CA GLU A 60 -0.38 9.53 0.73
C GLU A 60 0.33 9.34 2.08
N GLN A 61 -0.41 9.40 3.19
CA GLN A 61 0.14 9.18 4.51
C GLN A 61 0.68 7.75 4.69
N LEU A 62 -0.06 6.75 4.21
CA LEU A 62 0.36 5.35 4.30
C LEU A 62 1.60 5.07 3.44
N LEU A 63 1.68 5.61 2.23
CA LEU A 63 2.85 5.48 1.36
C LEU A 63 4.09 6.15 1.97
N SER A 64 3.92 7.34 2.56
CA SER A 64 4.99 8.04 3.28
C SER A 64 5.55 7.21 4.44
N ASN A 65 4.67 6.57 5.23
CA ASN A 65 5.08 5.67 6.31
C ASN A 65 5.84 4.42 5.82
N LEU A 66 5.67 4.05 4.55
CA LEU A 66 6.38 2.92 3.93
C LEU A 66 7.71 3.34 3.32
N SER A 67 8.00 4.64 3.21
CA SER A 67 9.15 5.19 2.49
C SER A 67 9.14 4.79 1.00
N LEU A 68 7.94 4.72 0.40
CA LEU A 68 7.69 4.40 -1.02
C LEU A 68 7.39 5.65 -1.85
#